data_AF-A0AAF1BR37-F1
#
_entry.id   AF-A0AAF1BR37-F1
#
_cell.length_a   1.000
_cell.length_b   1.000
_cell.length_c   1.000
_cell.angle_alpha   90.00
_cell.angle_beta   90.00
_cell.angle_gamma   90.00
#
_symmetry.space_group_name_H-M   'P 1'
#
loop_
_entity.id
_entity.type
_entity.pdbx_description
1 polymer ?
#
loop_
_entity_poly.entity_id
_entity_poly.type
_entity_poly.pdbx_seq_one_letter_code
_entity_poly.pdbx_strand_id
1 'polypeptide(L)'
;MVICQGCFDNLFACTPFEHEMIPYTVPANGNDFSCDTHHATLSNAMLMAVYMTGNFNTFWNTAAAHLATLTKQLPKTFYTLSGPPSNFDVCETCLLGYVVPLGMQGFFVQQPNAASCDMCPEAPRRRAFHVRMLDAYLQTNFRPFGAFARKIAQYPACPRREPRKNGTWYAISPTCHVCPECWINWASITPLGKTTNIQPIQKSESIICCLWSPRMRNLWLAGDLADFKTFAAHREQVYIKTWLKFKMDLEMNTIKAAQAASMGVNGVILAGSYATAGATQYGNSSIGWYDSSAQASGQQMIKQSNQMWSEVAQGNTGHAALIQLWTTVE
;
A
#
# COMPACT_ATOMS: atom_id res chain seq x y z
N MET A 1 -13.45 -21.74 -4.91
CA MET A 1 -13.06 -20.97 -3.72
C MET A 1 -12.49 -21.96 -2.71
N VAL A 2 -11.35 -21.68 -2.11
CA VAL A 2 -10.72 -22.51 -1.09
C VAL A 2 -10.39 -21.62 0.12
N ILE A 3 -10.73 -22.10 1.31
CA ILE A 3 -10.54 -21.39 2.58
C ILE A 3 -9.61 -22.24 3.44
N CYS A 4 -8.63 -21.60 4.08
CA CYS A 4 -7.75 -22.32 5.00
C CYS A 4 -8.47 -22.65 6.31
N GLN A 5 -8.01 -23.70 7.00
CA GLN A 5 -8.59 -24.14 8.28
C GLN A 5 -8.74 -22.99 9.27
N GLY A 6 -7.72 -22.14 9.43
CA GLY A 6 -7.80 -21.01 10.36
C GLY A 6 -8.87 -19.98 9.99
N CYS A 7 -9.16 -19.75 8.71
CA CYS A 7 -10.28 -18.88 8.32
C CYS A 7 -11.63 -19.57 8.50
N PHE A 8 -11.71 -20.88 8.27
CA PHE A 8 -12.90 -21.67 8.59
C PHE A 8 -13.24 -21.57 10.07
N ASP A 9 -12.27 -21.86 10.95
CA ASP A 9 -12.45 -21.82 12.40
C ASP A 9 -12.85 -20.43 12.90
N ASN A 10 -12.31 -19.36 12.30
CA ASN A 10 -12.58 -18.00 12.73
C ASN A 10 -13.90 -17.42 12.21
N LEU A 11 -14.36 -17.81 11.01
CA LEU A 11 -15.47 -17.15 10.32
C LEU A 11 -16.70 -18.04 10.12
N PHE A 12 -16.54 -19.37 10.05
CA PHE A 12 -17.59 -20.31 9.65
C PHE A 12 -17.94 -21.32 10.72
N ALA A 13 -16.95 -21.82 11.47
CA ALA A 13 -17.19 -22.76 12.56
C ALA A 13 -18.15 -22.16 13.59
N CYS A 14 -19.05 -23.00 14.10
CA CYS A 14 -20.10 -22.61 15.05
C CYS A 14 -21.07 -21.53 14.52
N THR A 15 -21.10 -21.28 13.21
CA THR A 15 -22.12 -20.43 12.58
C THR A 15 -23.20 -21.29 11.94
N PRO A 16 -24.40 -20.75 11.66
CA PRO A 16 -25.42 -21.47 10.91
C PRO A 16 -24.96 -21.94 9.53
N PHE A 17 -23.85 -21.41 8.98
CA PHE A 17 -23.35 -21.73 7.64
C PHE A 17 -22.15 -22.68 7.64
N GLU A 18 -21.81 -23.27 8.79
CA GLU A 18 -20.70 -24.24 8.88
C GLU A 18 -20.89 -25.41 7.90
N HIS A 19 -22.12 -25.92 7.82
CA HIS A 19 -22.49 -27.07 6.99
C HIS A 19 -22.52 -26.78 5.49
N GLU A 20 -22.40 -25.51 5.08
CA GLU A 20 -22.28 -25.11 3.68
C GLU A 20 -20.86 -25.31 3.14
N MET A 21 -19.90 -25.62 4.01
CA MET A 21 -18.51 -25.86 3.66
C MET A 21 -18.20 -27.35 3.64
N ILE A 22 -17.41 -27.77 2.66
CA ILE A 22 -16.92 -29.15 2.55
C ILE A 22 -15.40 -29.19 2.73
N PRO A 23 -14.86 -30.19 3.45
CA PRO A 23 -13.41 -30.39 3.52
C PRO A 23 -12.82 -30.58 2.13
N TYR A 24 -11.70 -29.91 1.86
CA TYR A 24 -10.99 -30.02 0.59
C TYR A 24 -9.49 -30.16 0.84
N THR A 25 -8.87 -31.18 0.24
CA THR A 25 -7.42 -31.37 0.29
C THR A 25 -6.77 -30.73 -0.93
N VAL A 26 -5.89 -29.76 -0.68
CA VAL A 26 -5.15 -29.07 -1.72
C VAL A 26 -4.17 -30.05 -2.39
N PRO A 27 -4.18 -30.22 -3.73
CA PRO A 27 -3.22 -31.08 -4.42
C PRO A 27 -1.79 -30.57 -4.22
N ALA A 28 -0.83 -31.48 -4.01
CA ALA A 28 0.60 -31.16 -3.81
C ALA A 28 1.32 -30.60 -5.07
N ASN A 29 0.55 -30.19 -6.07
CA ASN A 29 0.98 -30.00 -7.44
C ASN A 29 1.56 -28.60 -7.66
N GLY A 30 2.56 -28.16 -6.88
CA GLY A 30 3.38 -26.96 -7.12
C GLY A 30 2.67 -25.61 -7.36
N ASN A 31 1.34 -25.56 -7.28
CA ASN A 31 0.54 -24.36 -7.47
C ASN A 31 0.36 -23.68 -6.13
N ASP A 32 0.63 -22.38 -6.07
CA ASP A 32 0.40 -21.57 -4.88
C ASP A 32 -1.12 -21.38 -4.69
N PHE A 33 -1.69 -22.04 -3.69
CA PHE A 33 -3.06 -21.78 -3.25
C PHE A 33 -3.05 -20.69 -2.18
N SER A 34 -3.89 -19.67 -2.35
CA SER A 34 -4.16 -18.67 -1.33
C SER A 34 -5.56 -18.89 -0.74
N CYS A 35 -5.73 -18.53 0.53
CA CYS A 35 -7.03 -18.54 1.18
C CYS A 35 -7.87 -17.37 0.63
N ASP A 36 -9.02 -17.67 0.02
CA ASP A 36 -9.87 -16.64 -0.59
C ASP A 36 -10.42 -15.63 0.43
N THR A 37 -10.71 -16.09 1.66
CA THR A 37 -11.18 -15.20 2.75
C THR A 37 -10.07 -14.38 3.39
N HIS A 38 -8.83 -14.46 2.90
CA HIS A 38 -7.83 -13.43 3.17
C HIS A 38 -8.29 -12.05 2.65
N HIS A 39 -9.14 -12.03 1.61
CA HIS A 39 -9.74 -10.81 1.12
C HIS A 39 -10.78 -10.29 2.11
N ALA A 40 -10.46 -9.18 2.77
CA ALA A 40 -11.27 -8.60 3.85
C ALA A 40 -12.72 -8.27 3.48
N THR A 41 -13.05 -8.15 2.19
CA THR A 41 -14.43 -8.00 1.73
C THR A 41 -15.26 -9.27 1.92
N LEU A 42 -14.66 -10.45 1.72
CA LEU A 42 -15.30 -11.74 1.94
C LEU A 42 -15.43 -12.05 3.43
N SER A 43 -14.39 -11.77 4.22
CA SER A 43 -14.49 -11.88 5.68
C SER A 43 -15.58 -10.97 6.23
N ASN A 44 -15.67 -9.72 5.74
CA ASN A 44 -16.74 -8.82 6.14
C ASN A 44 -18.13 -9.33 5.71
N ALA A 45 -18.28 -9.79 4.48
CA ALA A 45 -19.56 -10.33 3.99
C ALA A 45 -20.04 -11.50 4.84
N MET A 46 -19.13 -12.39 5.28
CA MET A 46 -19.46 -13.48 6.19
C MET A 46 -19.87 -12.96 7.58
N LEU A 47 -19.10 -12.04 8.17
CA LEU A 47 -19.46 -11.43 9.46
C LEU A 47 -20.82 -10.72 9.39
N MET A 48 -21.11 -10.01 8.31
CA MET A 48 -22.40 -9.37 8.09
C MET A 48 -23.52 -10.41 7.92
N ALA A 49 -23.27 -11.49 7.18
CA ALA A 49 -24.23 -12.58 7.01
C ALA A 49 -24.62 -13.23 8.34
N VAL A 50 -23.65 -13.45 9.24
CA VAL A 50 -23.88 -14.10 10.54
C VAL A 50 -24.52 -13.14 11.54
N TYR A 51 -23.96 -11.94 11.71
CA TYR A 51 -24.30 -11.08 12.85
C TYR A 51 -25.36 -10.02 12.53
N MET A 52 -25.58 -9.70 11.25
CA MET A 52 -26.38 -8.53 10.86
C MET A 52 -27.58 -8.90 9.99
N THR A 53 -27.38 -9.70 8.94
CA THR A 53 -28.44 -9.97 7.95
C THR A 53 -29.09 -11.34 8.11
N GLY A 54 -28.41 -12.30 8.76
CA GLY A 54 -28.86 -13.70 8.81
C GLY A 54 -28.92 -14.36 7.42
N ASN A 55 -28.24 -13.81 6.41
CA ASN A 55 -28.42 -14.21 5.01
C ASN A 55 -27.08 -14.57 4.35
N PHE A 56 -26.89 -15.86 4.10
CA PHE A 56 -25.67 -16.38 3.49
C PHE A 56 -25.45 -15.93 2.05
N ASN A 57 -26.52 -15.52 1.35
CA ASN A 57 -26.39 -15.00 -0.01
C ASN A 57 -25.54 -13.73 -0.07
N THR A 58 -25.44 -12.97 1.03
CA THR A 58 -24.48 -11.85 1.13
C THR A 58 -23.05 -12.33 0.90
N PHE A 59 -22.66 -13.45 1.52
CA PHE A 59 -21.34 -14.04 1.32
C PHE A 59 -21.18 -14.60 -0.10
N TRP A 60 -22.12 -15.42 -0.59
CA TRP A 60 -22.02 -16.02 -1.92
C TRP A 60 -22.00 -15.01 -3.06
N ASN A 61 -22.84 -13.97 -3.01
CA ASN A 61 -22.85 -12.93 -4.04
C ASN A 61 -21.52 -12.16 -4.04
N THR A 62 -20.97 -11.87 -2.86
CA THR A 62 -19.66 -11.21 -2.75
C THR A 62 -18.54 -12.13 -3.27
N ALA A 63 -18.59 -13.43 -2.99
CA ALA A 63 -17.65 -14.42 -3.49
C ALA A 63 -17.71 -14.57 -5.01
N ALA A 64 -18.91 -14.67 -5.59
CA ALA A 64 -19.10 -14.72 -7.04
C ALA A 64 -18.51 -13.48 -7.73
N ALA A 65 -18.80 -12.29 -7.20
CA ALA A 65 -18.23 -11.05 -7.73
C ALA A 65 -16.70 -11.00 -7.57
N HIS A 66 -16.14 -11.46 -6.44
CA HIS A 66 -14.70 -11.53 -6.26
C HIS A 66 -14.03 -12.46 -7.28
N LEU A 67 -14.54 -13.68 -7.44
CA LEU A 67 -14.00 -14.65 -8.39
C LEU A 67 -14.07 -14.13 -9.83
N ALA A 68 -15.18 -13.49 -10.20
CA ALA A 68 -15.36 -12.83 -11.49
C ALA A 68 -14.26 -11.78 -11.77
N THR A 69 -13.76 -11.08 -10.75
CA THR A 69 -12.66 -10.11 -10.92
C THR A 69 -11.28 -10.73 -11.05
N LEU A 70 -11.07 -11.94 -10.54
CA LEU A 70 -9.80 -12.66 -10.64
C LEU A 70 -9.64 -13.30 -12.02
N THR A 71 -10.73 -13.83 -12.56
CA THR A 71 -10.80 -14.24 -13.97
C THR A 71 -10.87 -12.97 -14.81
N LYS A 72 -9.81 -12.61 -15.55
CA LYS A 72 -9.76 -11.43 -16.45
C LYS A 72 -10.84 -11.42 -17.58
N GLN A 73 -11.84 -12.29 -17.49
CA GLN A 73 -12.88 -12.57 -18.47
C GLN A 73 -14.10 -11.65 -18.35
N LEU A 74 -14.33 -11.00 -17.21
CA LEU A 74 -15.49 -10.13 -17.02
C LEU A 74 -15.10 -8.66 -16.84
N PRO A 75 -15.83 -7.72 -17.48
CA PRO A 75 -15.64 -6.30 -17.22
C PRO A 75 -15.93 -6.03 -15.74
N LYS A 76 -15.03 -5.28 -15.10
CA LYS A 76 -15.24 -4.87 -13.70
C LYS A 76 -16.43 -3.92 -13.65
N THR A 77 -17.51 -4.34 -12.99
CA THR A 77 -18.64 -3.45 -12.72
C THR A 77 -18.27 -2.52 -11.56
N PHE A 78 -18.43 -1.22 -11.78
CA PHE A 78 -18.24 -0.20 -10.76
C PHE A 78 -19.52 0.57 -10.50
N TYR A 79 -19.55 1.19 -9.32
CA TYR A 79 -20.65 1.98 -8.81
C TYR A 79 -20.09 3.25 -8.18
N THR A 80 -20.85 4.33 -8.23
CA THR A 80 -20.49 5.62 -7.65
C THR A 80 -21.67 6.19 -6.87
N LEU A 81 -21.44 7.21 -6.05
CA LEU A 81 -22.53 7.87 -5.32
C LEU A 81 -23.50 8.56 -6.30
N SER A 82 -24.79 8.45 -6.02
CA SER A 82 -25.81 9.18 -6.79
C SER A 82 -25.61 10.69 -6.66
N GLY A 83 -25.63 11.39 -7.79
CA GLY A 83 -25.51 12.85 -7.88
C GLY A 83 -24.06 13.36 -7.99
N PRO A 84 -23.84 14.52 -8.63
CA PRO A 84 -22.51 15.08 -8.84
C PRO A 84 -21.90 15.70 -7.55
N PRO A 85 -20.56 15.76 -7.44
CA PRO A 85 -19.57 15.10 -8.29
C PRO A 85 -19.43 13.60 -7.97
N SER A 86 -19.26 12.77 -9.00
CA SER A 86 -19.18 11.31 -8.91
C SER A 86 -17.72 10.83 -9.01
N ASN A 87 -16.91 11.19 -8.02
CA ASN A 87 -15.47 10.89 -8.01
C ASN A 87 -15.11 9.78 -6.99
N PHE A 88 -16.12 9.16 -6.38
CA PHE A 88 -15.94 8.08 -5.40
C PHE A 88 -16.50 6.80 -5.98
N ASP A 89 -15.61 5.90 -6.39
CA ASP A 89 -15.97 4.71 -7.14
C ASP A 89 -15.71 3.43 -6.34
N VAL A 90 -16.63 2.47 -6.46
CA VAL A 90 -16.64 1.24 -5.69
C VAL A 90 -16.86 0.08 -6.65
N CYS A 91 -15.96 -0.90 -6.64
CA CYS A 91 -16.17 -2.12 -7.44
C CYS A 91 -17.31 -2.97 -6.86
N GLU A 92 -17.92 -3.80 -7.70
CA GLU A 92 -19.01 -4.69 -7.32
C GLU A 92 -18.73 -5.53 -6.08
N THR A 93 -17.53 -6.12 -5.96
CA THR A 93 -17.14 -6.88 -4.75
C THR A 93 -17.25 -6.02 -3.49
N CYS A 94 -16.75 -4.78 -3.52
CA CYS A 94 -16.82 -3.87 -2.37
C CYS A 94 -18.24 -3.38 -2.11
N LEU A 95 -19.05 -3.15 -3.15
CA LEU A 95 -20.45 -2.81 -3.00
C LEU A 95 -21.20 -3.93 -2.27
N LEU A 96 -21.09 -5.17 -2.75
CA LEU A 96 -21.78 -6.33 -2.18
C LEU A 96 -21.30 -6.68 -0.77
N GLY A 97 -20.00 -6.54 -0.50
CA GLY A 97 -19.43 -6.91 0.79
C GLY A 97 -19.53 -5.83 1.87
N TYR A 98 -19.59 -4.54 1.51
CA TYR A 98 -19.61 -3.43 2.48
C TYR A 98 -20.87 -2.58 2.46
N VAL A 99 -21.44 -2.29 1.28
CA VAL A 99 -22.53 -1.31 1.13
C VAL A 99 -23.90 -1.98 1.24
N VAL A 100 -24.13 -3.04 0.46
CA VAL A 100 -25.39 -3.80 0.45
C VAL A 100 -25.77 -4.34 1.83
N PRO A 101 -24.85 -4.93 2.63
CA PRO A 101 -25.23 -5.51 3.92
C PRO A 101 -25.62 -4.44 4.96
N LEU A 102 -25.25 -3.18 4.72
CA LEU A 102 -25.66 -2.03 5.52
C LEU A 102 -26.94 -1.36 5.00
N GLY A 103 -27.57 -1.90 3.96
CA GLY A 103 -28.79 -1.32 3.35
C GLY A 103 -28.56 -0.01 2.61
N MET A 104 -27.32 0.28 2.19
CA MET A 104 -26.92 1.57 1.62
C MET A 104 -26.87 1.60 0.09
N GLN A 105 -27.24 0.50 -0.58
CA GLN A 105 -27.12 0.34 -2.02
C GLN A 105 -27.95 1.35 -2.83
N GLY A 106 -29.07 1.84 -2.29
CA GLY A 106 -29.92 2.82 -2.96
C GLY A 106 -29.27 4.19 -3.19
N PHE A 107 -28.12 4.46 -2.53
CA PHE A 107 -27.34 5.68 -2.74
C PHE A 107 -26.28 5.56 -3.83
N PHE A 108 -26.17 4.39 -4.46
CA PHE A 108 -25.17 4.12 -5.49
C PHE A 108 -25.84 3.91 -6.84
N VAL A 109 -25.16 4.35 -7.89
CA VAL A 109 -25.53 4.14 -9.29
C VAL A 109 -24.36 3.53 -10.04
N GLN A 110 -24.63 2.79 -11.10
CA GLN A 110 -23.58 2.16 -11.90
C GLN A 110 -22.68 3.23 -12.53
N GLN A 111 -21.37 2.99 -12.51
CA GLN A 111 -20.33 3.86 -13.07
C GLN A 111 -19.53 3.07 -14.12
N PRO A 112 -19.74 3.30 -15.42
CA PRO A 112 -19.03 2.57 -16.46
C PRO A 112 -17.55 3.00 -16.64
N ASN A 113 -17.19 4.20 -16.19
CA ASN A 113 -15.89 4.82 -16.52
C ASN A 113 -14.87 4.82 -15.36
N ALA A 114 -15.12 4.05 -14.30
CA ALA A 114 -14.21 4.00 -13.17
C ALA A 114 -12.94 3.20 -13.49
N ALA A 115 -11.78 3.76 -13.15
CA ALA A 115 -10.49 3.10 -13.31
C ALA A 115 -10.03 2.35 -12.05
N SER A 116 -10.55 2.74 -10.88
CA SER A 116 -10.13 2.22 -9.58
C SER A 116 -11.29 2.18 -8.59
N CYS A 117 -11.11 1.46 -7.48
CA CYS A 117 -12.07 1.37 -6.39
C CYS A 117 -11.48 2.03 -5.14
N ASP A 118 -12.22 2.94 -4.52
CA ASP A 118 -11.86 3.68 -3.31
C ASP A 118 -11.97 2.85 -2.02
N MET A 119 -12.57 1.66 -2.09
CA MET A 119 -12.78 0.74 -0.96
C MET A 119 -11.96 -0.55 -1.05
N CYS A 120 -11.19 -0.75 -2.13
CA CYS A 120 -10.28 -1.89 -2.25
C CYS A 120 -9.16 -1.83 -1.21
N PRO A 121 -8.56 -2.97 -0.81
CA PRO A 121 -7.52 -3.02 0.22
C PRO A 121 -6.36 -2.04 0.03
N GLU A 122 -5.97 -1.80 -1.22
CA GLU A 122 -4.87 -0.93 -1.62
C GLU A 122 -5.26 0.55 -1.67
N ALA A 123 -6.57 0.86 -1.59
CA ALA A 123 -7.06 2.21 -1.71
C ALA A 123 -6.61 3.06 -0.51
N PRO A 124 -6.00 4.24 -0.74
CA PRO A 124 -5.30 4.99 0.31
C PRO A 124 -6.22 5.49 1.43
N ARG A 125 -7.52 5.61 1.15
CA ARG A 125 -8.56 6.16 2.04
C ARG A 125 -9.54 5.12 2.57
N ARG A 126 -9.38 3.84 2.22
CA ARG A 126 -10.32 2.77 2.58
C ARG A 126 -10.76 2.83 4.04
N ARG A 127 -9.81 2.94 4.97
CA ARG A 127 -10.11 3.01 6.41
C ARG A 127 -10.98 4.22 6.77
N ALA A 128 -10.70 5.40 6.22
CA ALA A 128 -11.48 6.60 6.48
C ALA A 128 -12.92 6.45 5.96
N PHE A 129 -13.09 5.84 4.78
CA PHE A 129 -14.41 5.54 4.23
C PHE A 129 -15.16 4.52 5.09
N HIS A 130 -14.54 3.41 5.49
CA HIS A 130 -15.19 2.41 6.34
C HIS A 130 -15.65 2.99 7.69
N VAL A 131 -14.81 3.78 8.36
CA VAL A 131 -15.19 4.43 9.62
C VAL A 131 -16.38 5.37 9.43
N ARG A 132 -16.34 6.23 8.40
CA ARG A 132 -17.46 7.15 8.11
C ARG A 132 -18.73 6.45 7.65
N MET A 133 -18.60 5.30 6.99
CA MET A 133 -19.72 4.48 6.58
C MET A 133 -20.37 3.79 7.79
N LEU A 134 -19.57 3.30 8.74
CA LEU A 134 -20.07 2.78 10.01
C LEU A 134 -20.75 3.88 10.85
N ASP A 135 -20.16 5.08 10.94
CA ASP A 135 -20.80 6.23 11.58
C ASP A 135 -22.19 6.52 10.96
N ALA A 136 -22.27 6.51 9.62
CA ALA A 136 -23.50 6.74 8.90
C ALA A 136 -24.55 5.65 9.14
N TYR A 137 -24.11 4.39 9.25
CA TYR A 137 -24.99 3.27 9.61
C TYR A 137 -25.56 3.43 11.02
N LEU A 138 -24.69 3.68 12.02
CA LEU A 138 -25.09 3.86 13.41
C LEU A 138 -26.03 5.05 13.61
N GLN A 139 -25.85 6.11 12.83
CA GLN A 139 -26.72 7.29 12.86
C GLN A 139 -27.97 7.14 11.99
N THR A 140 -28.14 6.02 11.29
CA THR A 140 -29.22 5.80 10.29
C THR A 140 -29.31 6.92 9.23
N ASN A 141 -28.17 7.57 8.95
CA ASN A 141 -28.10 8.73 8.08
C ASN A 141 -26.86 8.65 7.18
N PHE A 142 -27.08 8.39 5.90
CA PHE A 142 -26.02 8.26 4.90
C PHE A 142 -25.51 9.59 4.33
N ARG A 143 -26.26 10.69 4.51
CA ARG A 143 -25.90 11.99 3.92
C ARG A 143 -24.52 12.48 4.36
N PRO A 144 -24.10 12.39 5.65
CA PRO A 144 -22.76 12.77 6.08
C PRO A 144 -21.66 11.98 5.38
N PHE A 145 -21.83 10.66 5.20
CA PHE A 145 -20.87 9.84 4.47
C PHE A 145 -20.77 10.29 3.00
N GLY A 146 -21.90 10.43 2.31
CA GLY A 146 -21.90 10.84 0.91
C GLY A 146 -21.26 12.23 0.70
N ALA A 147 -21.53 13.17 1.61
CA ALA A 147 -20.89 14.49 1.60
C ALA A 147 -19.37 14.40 1.84
N PHE A 148 -18.94 13.60 2.81
CA PHE A 148 -17.53 13.34 3.08
C PHE A 148 -16.82 12.71 1.87
N ALA A 149 -17.39 11.66 1.31
CA ALA A 149 -16.83 10.93 0.17
C ALA A 149 -16.67 11.84 -1.06
N ARG A 150 -17.73 12.57 -1.42
CA ARG A 150 -17.66 13.55 -2.51
C ARG A 150 -16.62 14.64 -2.28
N LYS A 151 -16.50 15.14 -1.04
CA LYS A 151 -15.53 16.19 -0.70
C LYS A 151 -14.10 15.69 -0.83
N ILE A 152 -13.78 14.54 -0.22
CA ILE A 152 -12.41 14.05 -0.12
C ILE A 152 -11.91 13.48 -1.45
N ALA A 153 -12.79 12.87 -2.24
CA ALA A 153 -12.45 12.23 -3.51
C ALA A 153 -12.02 13.23 -4.60
N GLN A 154 -12.36 14.52 -4.44
CA GLN A 154 -11.89 15.59 -5.32
C GLN A 154 -10.40 15.91 -5.17
N TYR A 155 -9.77 15.46 -4.08
CA TYR A 155 -8.37 15.75 -3.80
C TYR A 155 -7.52 14.50 -3.99
N PRO A 156 -6.22 14.63 -4.30
CA PRO A 156 -5.31 13.49 -4.29
C PRO A 156 -5.07 13.00 -2.86
N ALA A 157 -4.81 11.70 -2.73
CA ALA A 157 -4.53 11.07 -1.44
C ALA A 157 -3.39 11.79 -0.69
N CYS A 158 -3.44 11.78 0.64
CA CYS A 158 -2.34 12.28 1.44
C CYS A 158 -1.06 11.50 1.09
N PRO A 159 0.03 12.18 0.68
CA PRO A 159 1.29 11.52 0.33
C PRO A 159 1.97 10.85 1.53
N ARG A 160 1.55 11.21 2.75
CA ARG A 160 2.16 10.76 4.00
C ARG A 160 3.68 11.02 3.96
N ARG A 161 4.48 9.96 4.13
CA ARG A 161 5.95 9.97 4.08
C ARG A 161 6.52 9.90 2.67
N GLU A 162 5.72 9.54 1.66
CA GLU A 162 6.19 9.48 0.28
C GLU A 162 6.07 10.86 -0.35
N PRO A 163 7.17 11.53 -0.70
CA PRO A 163 7.11 12.91 -1.14
C PRO A 163 6.42 12.99 -2.51
N ARG A 164 5.56 13.99 -2.68
CA ARG A 164 4.81 14.23 -3.93
C ARG A 164 5.30 15.52 -4.58
N LYS A 165 5.71 15.41 -5.83
CA LYS A 165 6.00 16.55 -6.72
C LYS A 165 4.70 17.15 -7.24
N ASN A 166 4.73 18.43 -7.57
CA ASN A 166 3.66 19.16 -8.27
C ASN A 166 2.28 19.02 -7.60
N GLY A 167 1.86 20.04 -6.87
CA GLY A 167 0.45 20.14 -6.50
C GLY A 167 0.13 21.28 -5.56
N THR A 168 -1.13 21.31 -5.17
CA THR A 168 -1.66 22.25 -4.19
C THR A 168 -1.27 21.83 -2.77
N TRP A 169 -0.79 22.78 -1.99
CA TRP A 169 -0.40 22.60 -0.59
C TRP A 169 -0.84 23.80 0.25
N TYR A 170 -0.97 23.62 1.56
CA TYR A 170 -1.25 24.67 2.53
C TYR A 170 0.00 24.87 3.37
N ALA A 171 0.69 26.00 3.21
CA ALA A 171 1.95 26.27 3.90
C ALA A 171 1.68 26.89 5.29
N ILE A 172 2.05 26.16 6.34
CA ILE A 172 2.03 26.67 7.72
C ILE A 172 3.32 27.47 8.01
N SER A 173 4.44 27.00 7.47
CA SER A 173 5.76 27.62 7.52
C SER A 173 6.56 27.25 6.26
N PRO A 174 7.73 27.88 6.02
CA PRO A 174 8.59 27.51 4.89
C PRO A 174 8.99 26.03 4.85
N THR A 175 9.00 25.35 6.01
CA THR A 175 9.40 23.96 6.21
C THR A 175 8.20 23.02 6.41
N CYS A 176 6.99 23.56 6.47
CA CYS A 176 5.81 22.78 6.84
C CYS A 176 4.61 22.99 5.92
N HIS A 177 4.31 21.95 5.15
CA HIS A 177 3.28 21.95 4.13
C HIS A 177 2.24 20.86 4.41
N VAL A 178 0.97 21.22 4.27
CA VAL A 178 -0.16 20.31 4.49
C VAL A 178 -0.81 20.00 3.16
N CYS A 179 -1.01 18.73 2.86
CA CYS A 179 -1.73 18.34 1.64
C CYS A 179 -3.22 18.72 1.76
N PRO A 180 -3.94 18.85 0.63
CA PRO A 180 -5.34 19.25 0.66
C PRO A 180 -6.23 18.32 1.49
N GLU A 181 -5.97 17.02 1.44
CA GLU A 181 -6.72 16.04 2.25
C GLU A 181 -6.60 16.32 3.75
N CYS A 182 -5.38 16.47 4.28
CA CYS A 182 -5.18 16.70 5.72
C CYS A 182 -5.66 18.08 6.15
N TRP A 183 -5.55 19.08 5.28
CA TRP A 183 -6.03 20.43 5.58
C TRP A 183 -7.56 20.45 5.67
N ILE A 184 -8.23 20.05 4.59
CA ILE A 184 -9.68 20.22 4.38
C ILE A 184 -10.52 19.28 5.27
N ASN A 185 -9.99 18.12 5.61
CA ASN A 185 -10.69 17.12 6.42
C ASN A 185 -10.47 17.31 7.92
N TRP A 186 -9.34 17.91 8.32
CA TRP A 186 -8.93 17.88 9.72
C TRP A 186 -8.36 19.21 10.19
N ALA A 187 -7.28 19.72 9.57
CA ALA A 187 -6.58 20.86 10.13
C ALA A 187 -7.44 22.13 10.16
N SER A 188 -8.17 22.41 9.07
CA SER A 188 -8.96 23.64 8.91
C SER A 188 -10.15 23.75 9.87
N ILE A 189 -10.57 22.65 10.49
CA ILE A 189 -11.70 22.62 11.42
C ILE A 189 -11.27 22.66 12.90
N THR A 190 -9.97 22.56 13.20
CA THR A 190 -9.46 22.72 14.56
C THR A 190 -9.47 24.20 15.00
N PRO A 191 -9.37 24.50 16.30
CA PRO A 191 -9.27 25.88 16.78
C PRO A 191 -8.13 26.65 16.09
N LEU A 192 -6.93 26.07 16.01
CA LEU A 192 -5.78 26.69 15.35
C LEU A 192 -5.99 26.89 13.85
N GLY A 193 -6.59 25.91 13.15
CA GLY A 193 -6.87 26.04 11.72
C GLY A 193 -7.87 27.14 11.39
N LYS A 194 -8.83 27.40 12.29
CA LYS A 194 -9.82 28.47 12.13
C LYS A 194 -9.23 29.87 12.34
N THR A 195 -8.17 30.00 13.15
CA THR A 195 -7.51 31.30 13.41
C THR A 195 -6.40 31.59 12.40
N THR A 196 -5.79 30.56 11.81
CA THR A 196 -4.76 30.74 10.79
C THR A 196 -5.35 31.03 9.41
N ASN A 197 -5.03 32.19 8.81
CA ASN A 197 -5.40 32.50 7.44
C ASN A 197 -4.41 31.89 6.43
N ILE A 198 -4.48 30.56 6.23
CA ILE A 198 -3.60 29.84 5.31
C ILE A 198 -4.30 29.64 3.96
N GLN A 199 -3.67 30.16 2.92
CA GLN A 199 -4.13 30.03 1.54
C GLN A 199 -3.41 28.87 0.83
N PRO A 200 -4.07 28.21 -0.13
CA PRO A 200 -3.43 27.17 -0.94
C PRO A 200 -2.33 27.79 -1.83
N ILE A 201 -1.20 27.11 -1.89
CA ILE A 201 -0.07 27.44 -2.77
C ILE A 201 0.22 26.28 -3.71
N GLN A 202 0.76 26.57 -4.89
CA GLN A 202 1.33 25.55 -5.78
C GLN A 202 2.80 25.36 -5.45
N LYS A 203 3.22 24.09 -5.34
CA LYS A 203 4.64 23.73 -5.27
C LYS A 203 4.98 22.68 -6.30
N SER A 204 6.08 22.90 -7.02
CA SER A 204 6.67 21.93 -7.94
C SER A 204 7.60 20.94 -7.24
N GLU A 205 8.17 21.34 -6.10
CA GLU A 205 9.09 20.55 -5.28
C GLU A 205 8.46 19.26 -4.75
N SER A 206 9.31 18.26 -4.51
CA SER A 206 8.91 16.97 -3.94
C SER A 206 8.85 17.06 -2.42
N ILE A 207 7.65 17.22 -1.85
CA ILE A 207 7.48 17.44 -0.41
C ILE A 207 6.54 16.43 0.24
N ILE A 208 6.72 16.20 1.54
CA ILE A 208 5.84 15.37 2.37
C ILE A 208 4.75 16.21 3.03
N CYS A 209 3.69 15.57 3.52
CA CYS A 209 2.73 16.27 4.37
C CYS A 209 3.30 16.45 5.79
N CYS A 210 3.01 17.57 6.44
CA CYS A 210 3.30 17.74 7.87
C CYS A 210 2.32 16.96 8.74
N LEU A 211 1.02 17.14 8.48
CA LEU A 211 -0.06 16.68 9.35
C LEU A 211 -0.52 15.24 9.02
N TRP A 212 0.31 14.43 8.37
CA TRP A 212 0.06 12.98 8.35
C TRP A 212 0.55 12.30 9.63
N SER A 213 1.58 12.86 10.27
CA SER A 213 2.17 12.34 11.50
C SER A 213 1.21 12.55 12.70
N PRO A 214 0.90 11.51 13.49
CA PRO A 214 0.11 11.64 14.71
C PRO A 214 0.72 12.64 15.70
N ARG A 215 2.05 12.63 15.87
CA ARG A 215 2.75 13.58 16.73
C ARG A 215 2.58 15.02 16.28
N MET A 216 2.74 15.29 14.98
CA MET A 216 2.48 16.63 14.42
C MET A 216 1.03 17.06 14.66
N ARG A 217 0.06 16.15 14.55
CA ARG A 217 -1.34 16.45 14.85
C ARG A 217 -1.55 16.79 16.33
N ASN A 218 -0.90 16.09 17.25
CA ASN A 218 -1.01 16.39 18.68
C ASN A 218 -0.43 17.77 19.01
N LEU A 219 0.71 18.14 18.43
CA LEU A 219 1.29 19.48 18.56
C LEU A 219 0.35 20.56 17.99
N TRP A 220 -0.25 20.29 16.83
CA TRP A 220 -1.24 21.19 16.23
C TRP A 220 -2.48 21.38 17.12
N LEU A 221 -2.94 20.33 17.80
CA LEU A 221 -4.06 20.39 18.73
C LEU A 221 -3.73 21.10 20.05
N ALA A 222 -2.46 21.13 20.46
CA ALA A 222 -2.01 21.90 21.63
C ALA A 222 -2.18 23.41 21.44
N GLY A 223 -2.24 23.88 20.18
CA GLY A 223 -2.63 25.26 19.85
C GLY A 223 -1.48 26.27 19.85
N ASP A 224 -0.26 25.88 20.20
CA ASP A 224 0.92 26.75 20.10
C ASP A 224 1.53 26.68 18.69
N LEU A 225 1.34 27.75 17.91
CA LEU A 225 1.84 27.83 16.54
C LEU A 225 3.37 27.98 16.48
N ALA A 226 3.99 28.62 17.48
CA ALA A 226 5.44 28.86 17.48
C ALA A 226 6.18 27.56 17.76
N ASP A 227 5.74 26.80 18.76
CA ASP A 227 6.28 25.48 19.09
C ASP A 227 6.06 24.49 17.95
N PHE A 228 4.86 24.50 17.35
CA PHE A 228 4.55 23.67 16.19
C PHE A 228 5.51 23.94 15.03
N LYS A 229 5.77 25.21 14.69
CA LYS A 229 6.67 25.60 13.60
C LYS A 229 8.11 25.22 13.87
N THR A 230 8.57 25.42 15.12
CA THR A 230 9.92 25.05 15.56
C THR A 230 10.13 23.54 15.42
N PHE A 231 9.18 22.75 15.92
CA PHE A 231 9.25 21.30 15.80
C PHE A 231 9.14 20.82 14.34
N ALA A 232 8.30 21.45 13.52
CA ALA A 232 8.19 21.11 12.10
C ALA A 232 9.51 21.29 11.35
N ALA A 233 10.26 22.36 11.62
CA ALA A 233 11.57 22.59 11.03
C ALA A 233 12.59 21.52 11.46
N HIS A 234 12.60 21.14 12.74
CA HIS A 234 13.43 20.04 13.23
C HIS A 234 13.08 18.70 12.54
N ARG A 235 11.78 18.40 12.43
CA ARG A 235 11.29 17.18 11.77
C ARG A 235 11.69 17.10 10.30
N GLU A 236 11.66 18.20 9.56
CA GLU A 236 12.11 18.23 8.16
C GLU A 236 13.60 17.86 8.04
N GLN A 237 14.45 18.41 8.91
CA GLN A 237 15.88 18.06 8.94
C GLN A 237 16.10 16.57 9.23
N VAL A 238 15.34 16.01 10.17
CA VAL A 238 15.40 14.58 10.49
C VAL A 238 14.91 13.73 9.31
N TYR A 239 13.83 14.11 8.64
CA TYR A 239 13.30 13.43 7.46
C TYR A 239 14.34 13.32 6.33
N ILE A 240 15.03 14.43 6.01
CA ILE A 240 16.07 14.46 4.98
C ILE A 240 17.22 13.53 5.33
N LYS A 241 17.64 13.50 6.61
CA LYS A 241 18.75 12.65 7.08
C LYS A 241 18.40 11.16 7.18
N THR A 242 17.11 10.82 7.31
CA THR A 242 16.67 9.46 7.61
C THR A 242 15.92 8.84 6.45
N TRP A 243 14.64 9.19 6.27
CA TRP A 243 13.74 8.54 5.31
C TRP A 243 14.19 8.70 3.86
N LEU A 244 14.66 9.90 3.50
CA LEU A 244 15.16 10.14 2.14
C LEU A 244 16.41 9.29 1.87
N LYS A 245 17.33 9.20 2.84
CA LYS A 245 18.51 8.35 2.76
C LYS A 245 18.15 6.87 2.64
N PHE A 246 17.23 6.39 3.48
CA PHE A 246 16.72 5.01 3.42
C PHE A 246 16.15 4.68 2.04
N LYS A 247 15.33 5.56 1.47
CA LYS A 247 14.73 5.35 0.15
C LYS A 247 15.80 5.28 -0.95
N MET A 248 16.76 6.20 -0.95
CA MET A 248 17.88 6.18 -1.89
C MET A 248 18.71 4.89 -1.77
N ASP A 249 18.99 4.44 -0.55
CA ASP A 249 19.75 3.22 -0.31
C ASP A 249 18.98 1.97 -0.79
N LEU A 250 17.66 1.91 -0.58
CA LEU A 250 16.81 0.83 -1.08
C LEU A 250 16.77 0.77 -2.61
N GLU A 251 16.63 1.92 -3.27
CA GLU A 251 16.66 2.01 -4.74
C GLU A 251 18.02 1.56 -5.30
N MET A 252 19.13 2.02 -4.69
CA MET A 252 20.48 1.62 -5.06
C MET A 252 20.73 0.12 -4.82
N ASN A 253 20.27 -0.43 -3.70
CA ASN A 253 20.40 -1.85 -3.39
C ASN A 253 19.61 -2.72 -4.38
N THR A 254 18.45 -2.25 -4.84
CA THR A 254 17.66 -2.95 -5.87
C THR A 254 18.42 -3.02 -7.20
N ILE A 255 19.04 -1.91 -7.61
CA ILE A 255 19.88 -1.86 -8.82
C ILE A 255 21.10 -2.79 -8.67
N LYS A 256 21.80 -2.73 -7.54
CA LYS A 256 22.95 -3.60 -7.26
C LYS A 256 22.56 -5.08 -7.27
N ALA A 257 21.44 -5.44 -6.67
CA ALA A 257 20.93 -6.82 -6.66
C ALA A 257 20.62 -7.32 -8.07
N ALA A 258 19.98 -6.49 -8.92
CA ALA A 258 19.72 -6.83 -10.31
C ALA A 258 21.01 -7.01 -11.13
N GLN A 259 22.00 -6.14 -10.93
CA GLN A 259 23.32 -6.27 -11.55
C GLN A 259 24.03 -7.55 -11.09
N ALA A 260 24.04 -7.82 -9.79
CA ALA A 260 24.63 -9.03 -9.21
C ALA A 260 23.98 -10.30 -9.77
N ALA A 261 22.65 -10.34 -9.87
CA ALA A 261 21.92 -11.46 -10.46
C ALA A 261 22.32 -11.69 -11.93
N SER A 262 22.36 -10.63 -12.74
CA SER A 262 22.76 -10.69 -14.15
C SER A 262 24.19 -11.20 -14.32
N MET A 263 25.13 -10.68 -13.51
CA MET A 263 26.53 -11.12 -13.53
C MET A 263 26.69 -12.57 -13.07
N GLY A 264 25.91 -13.01 -12.09
CA GLY A 264 25.92 -14.40 -11.62
C GLY A 264 25.47 -15.38 -12.71
N VAL A 265 24.35 -15.09 -13.39
CA VAL A 265 23.84 -15.94 -14.47
C VAL A 265 24.81 -15.98 -15.65
N ASN A 266 25.28 -14.82 -16.13
CA ASN A 266 26.25 -14.77 -17.22
C ASN A 266 27.58 -15.44 -16.85
N GLY A 267 27.99 -15.29 -15.59
CA GLY A 267 29.18 -15.92 -15.05
C GLY A 267 29.10 -17.44 -15.07
N VAL A 268 27.98 -18.04 -14.66
CA VAL A 268 27.75 -19.49 -14.71
C VAL A 268 27.77 -20.02 -16.14
N ILE A 269 27.13 -19.31 -17.09
CA ILE A 269 27.11 -19.70 -18.50
C ILE A 269 28.53 -19.74 -19.08
N LEU A 270 29.32 -18.70 -18.83
CA LEU A 270 30.70 -18.61 -19.33
C LEU A 270 31.63 -19.58 -18.62
N ALA A 271 31.48 -19.76 -17.29
CA ALA A 271 32.25 -20.73 -16.52
C ALA A 271 31.96 -22.19 -16.93
N GLY A 272 30.74 -22.47 -17.41
CA GLY A 272 30.34 -23.78 -17.94
C GLY A 272 30.79 -24.05 -19.38
N SER A 273 31.45 -23.09 -20.04
CA SER A 273 31.96 -23.29 -21.40
C SER A 273 33.07 -24.34 -21.38
N TYR A 274 32.98 -25.32 -22.27
CA TYR A 274 33.99 -26.37 -22.43
C TYR A 274 35.13 -25.88 -23.32
N ALA A 275 36.35 -26.24 -22.96
CA ALA A 275 37.54 -25.99 -23.76
C ALA A 275 38.38 -27.27 -23.83
N THR A 276 39.00 -27.52 -24.97
CA THR A 276 40.04 -28.54 -25.12
C THR A 276 41.27 -28.09 -24.33
N ALA A 277 41.73 -28.93 -23.39
CA ALA A 277 42.89 -28.65 -22.55
C ALA A 277 44.10 -28.24 -23.39
N GLY A 278 44.49 -26.97 -23.28
CA GLY A 278 45.66 -26.38 -23.95
C GLY A 278 46.77 -26.07 -22.95
N ALA A 279 47.97 -25.78 -23.44
CA ALA A 279 49.12 -25.44 -22.59
C ALA A 279 49.03 -24.05 -21.92
N THR A 280 48.04 -23.22 -22.29
CA THR A 280 47.87 -21.86 -21.79
C THR A 280 46.74 -21.80 -20.78
N GLN A 281 47.05 -21.35 -19.57
CA GLN A 281 46.05 -21.08 -18.53
C GLN A 281 45.69 -19.60 -18.47
N TYR A 282 44.42 -19.31 -18.20
CA TYR A 282 43.85 -17.97 -18.10
C TYR A 282 43.34 -17.73 -16.68
N GLY A 283 43.64 -16.58 -16.10
CA GLY A 283 43.14 -16.23 -14.77
C GLY A 283 44.11 -15.38 -13.95
N ASN A 284 43.91 -15.39 -12.63
CA ASN A 284 44.77 -14.72 -11.67
C ASN A 284 44.61 -15.36 -10.28
N SER A 285 45.46 -14.95 -9.33
CA SER A 285 45.45 -15.47 -7.95
C SER A 285 44.12 -15.31 -7.20
N SER A 286 43.23 -14.46 -7.68
CA SER A 286 41.98 -14.12 -7.01
C SER A 286 40.80 -14.99 -7.49
N ILE A 287 40.88 -15.61 -8.67
CA ILE A 287 39.84 -16.47 -9.23
C ILE A 287 40.32 -17.90 -9.53
N GLY A 288 41.64 -18.14 -9.55
CA GLY A 288 42.24 -19.39 -10.02
C GLY A 288 42.67 -19.31 -11.49
N TRP A 289 43.22 -20.42 -11.98
CA TRP A 289 43.70 -20.58 -13.35
C TRP A 289 42.82 -21.60 -14.09
N TYR A 290 42.42 -21.28 -15.32
CA TYR A 290 41.44 -22.03 -16.11
C TYR A 290 41.93 -22.27 -17.54
N ASP A 291 41.42 -23.31 -18.19
CA ASP A 291 41.89 -23.72 -19.51
C ASP A 291 41.36 -22.85 -20.65
N SER A 292 40.41 -21.95 -20.37
CA SER A 292 39.94 -20.95 -21.35
C SER A 292 39.69 -19.57 -20.74
N SER A 293 39.84 -18.55 -21.58
CA SER A 293 39.55 -17.16 -21.23
C SER A 293 38.06 -16.94 -20.90
N ALA A 294 37.15 -17.69 -21.52
CA ALA A 294 35.72 -17.66 -21.22
C ALA A 294 35.42 -18.15 -19.80
N GLN A 295 36.02 -19.27 -19.39
CA GLN A 295 35.89 -19.79 -18.03
C GLN A 295 36.45 -18.82 -16.98
N ALA A 296 37.65 -18.29 -17.22
CA ALA A 296 38.27 -17.31 -16.32
C ALA A 296 37.40 -16.04 -16.19
N SER A 297 36.82 -15.57 -17.29
CA SER A 297 35.91 -14.42 -17.27
C SER A 297 34.61 -14.73 -16.52
N GLY A 298 34.04 -15.93 -16.72
CA GLY A 298 32.85 -16.37 -15.99
C GLY A 298 33.05 -16.43 -14.48
N GLN A 299 34.19 -16.95 -14.04
CA GLN A 299 34.57 -17.03 -12.62
C GLN A 299 34.81 -15.64 -12.01
N GLN A 300 35.38 -14.72 -12.78
CA GLN A 300 35.48 -13.32 -12.38
C GLN A 300 34.09 -12.69 -12.17
N MET A 301 33.13 -12.94 -13.06
CA MET A 301 31.77 -12.41 -12.94
C MET A 301 31.01 -13.01 -11.74
N ILE A 302 31.17 -14.31 -11.46
CA ILE A 302 30.60 -14.95 -10.26
C ILE A 302 31.15 -14.30 -8.99
N LYS A 303 32.46 -14.08 -8.94
CA LYS A 303 33.10 -13.43 -7.78
C LYS A 303 32.60 -12.00 -7.58
N GLN A 304 32.48 -11.23 -8.66
CA GLN A 304 31.94 -9.86 -8.61
C GLN A 304 30.46 -9.85 -8.18
N SER A 305 29.66 -10.80 -8.66
CA SER A 305 28.28 -11.00 -8.23
C SER A 305 28.18 -11.22 -6.72
N ASN A 306 29.01 -12.12 -6.16
CA ASN A 306 29.03 -12.42 -4.72
C ASN A 306 29.45 -11.20 -3.88
N GLN A 307 30.40 -10.41 -4.36
CA GLN A 307 30.81 -9.16 -3.68
C GLN A 307 29.65 -8.15 -3.63
N MET A 308 28.95 -7.95 -4.75
CA MET A 308 27.79 -7.06 -4.80
C MET A 308 26.65 -7.54 -3.89
N TRP A 309 26.40 -8.85 -3.84
CA TRP A 309 25.43 -9.42 -2.90
C TRP A 309 25.80 -9.16 -1.44
N SER A 310 27.09 -9.27 -1.08
CA SER A 310 27.58 -8.93 0.26
C SER A 310 27.39 -7.44 0.59
N GLU A 311 27.63 -6.54 -0.37
CA GLU A 311 27.40 -5.10 -0.16
C GLU A 311 25.93 -4.77 0.09
N VAL A 312 25.02 -5.39 -0.67
CA VAL A 312 23.57 -5.23 -0.47
C VAL A 312 23.17 -5.72 0.93
N ALA A 313 23.71 -6.85 1.39
CA ALA A 313 23.46 -7.37 2.72
C ALA A 313 23.97 -6.44 3.83
N GLN A 314 25.19 -5.89 3.68
CA GLN A 314 25.78 -4.97 4.65
C GLN A 314 25.06 -3.62 4.71
N GLY A 315 24.61 -3.07 3.57
CA GLY A 315 23.89 -1.80 3.51
C GLY A 315 22.62 -1.77 4.38
N ASN A 316 21.98 -2.92 4.60
CA ASN A 316 20.78 -3.03 5.42
C ASN A 316 21.05 -2.93 6.93
N THR A 317 22.28 -3.17 7.39
CA THR A 317 22.64 -3.11 8.82
C THR A 317 22.79 -1.69 9.37
N GLY A 318 23.08 -0.71 8.50
CA GLY A 318 23.22 0.70 8.87
C GLY A 318 21.90 1.45 9.11
N HIS A 319 20.75 0.84 8.78
CA HIS A 319 19.45 1.52 8.83
C HIS A 319 18.85 1.62 10.25
N ALA A 320 19.31 0.82 11.21
CA ALA A 320 18.76 0.82 12.58
C ALA A 320 18.89 2.18 13.28
N ALA A 321 20.06 2.84 13.16
CA ALA A 321 20.28 4.17 13.75
C ALA A 321 19.42 5.25 13.08
N LEU A 322 19.20 5.15 11.77
CA LEU A 322 18.33 6.07 11.03
C LEU A 322 16.86 5.89 11.42
N ILE A 323 16.41 4.65 11.64
CA ILE A 323 15.07 4.34 12.13
C ILE A 323 14.89 4.94 13.54
N GLN A 324 15.84 4.74 14.44
CA GLN A 324 15.79 5.33 15.78
C GLN A 324 15.68 6.86 15.73
N LEU A 325 16.51 7.51 14.91
CA LEU A 325 16.43 8.96 14.74
C LEU A 325 15.06 9.40 14.20
N TRP A 326 14.49 8.68 13.22
CA TRP A 326 13.16 8.97 12.69
C TRP A 326 12.06 8.83 13.75
N THR A 327 12.12 7.81 14.61
CA THR A 327 11.12 7.63 15.69
C THR A 327 11.11 8.78 16.70
N THR A 328 12.18 9.58 16.80
CA THR A 328 12.18 10.75 17.70
C THR A 328 11.24 11.87 17.23
N VAL A 329 10.80 11.86 15.96
CA VAL A 329 9.97 12.92 15.36
C VAL A 329 8.60 12.45 14.85
N GLU A 330 8.25 11.19 15.07
CA GLU A 330 6.93 10.59 14.79
C GLU A 330 6.19 10.20 16.06
#